data_AF-A0A923V838-F1
#
_entry.id   AF-A0A923V838-F1
#
_cell.length_a   1.000
_cell.length_b   1.000
_cell.length_c   1.000
_cell.angle_alpha   90.00
_cell.angle_beta   90.00
_cell.angle_gamma   90.00
#
_symmetry.space_group_name_H-M   'P 1'
#
loop_
_entity.id
_entity.type
_entity.pdbx_description
1 polymer ?
#
loop_
_entity_poly.entity_id
_entity_poly.type
_entity_poly.pdbx_seq_one_letter_code
_entity_poly.pdbx_strand_id
1 'polypeptide(L)'
;MKKSLLVLASLVAASSVFAGEFTGRIITLNQDEEGMKVIMQQSKESSSPVLLYLDNKSKDFTQTIENLKAAKENADKVKITVTNDKTTKITKIQVLGQ
;
A
#
# COMPACT_ATOMS: atom_id res chain seq x y z
N MET A 1 44.03 -16.80 0.78
CA MET A 1 43.09 -17.57 1.62
C MET A 1 41.82 -16.75 1.82
N LYS A 2 40.66 -17.37 1.56
CA LYS A 2 39.27 -17.07 2.03
C LYS A 2 38.78 -15.62 1.90
N LYS A 3 38.08 -15.26 0.81
CA LYS A 3 36.59 -15.25 0.72
C LYS A 3 35.91 -14.77 2.01
N SER A 4 35.49 -13.50 2.03
CA SER A 4 34.33 -13.05 2.82
C SER A 4 33.50 -12.12 1.96
N LEU A 5 32.84 -12.73 0.97
CA LEU A 5 31.61 -12.21 0.40
C LEU A 5 30.56 -12.37 1.50
N LEU A 6 30.41 -11.37 2.37
CA LEU A 6 29.36 -11.35 3.36
C LEU A 6 28.06 -11.04 2.62
N VAL A 7 27.45 -12.13 2.18
CA VAL A 7 26.08 -12.27 1.72
C VAL A 7 25.18 -11.67 2.79
N LEU A 8 24.74 -10.42 2.58
CA LEU A 8 23.65 -9.84 3.36
C LEU A 8 22.33 -10.29 2.72
N ALA A 9 22.11 -11.62 2.72
CA ALA A 9 20.84 -12.24 2.41
C ALA A 9 20.00 -12.26 3.68
N SER A 10 19.32 -11.16 4.00
CA SER A 10 18.29 -11.16 5.05
C SER A 10 17.31 -10.00 4.91
N LEU A 11 16.93 -9.65 3.68
CA LEU A 11 15.72 -8.85 3.45
C LEU A 11 14.67 -9.67 2.72
N VAL A 12 14.42 -10.89 3.22
CA VAL A 12 13.12 -11.53 3.02
C VAL A 12 12.18 -10.84 4.01
N ALA A 13 11.75 -9.63 3.68
CA ALA A 13 10.61 -9.02 4.34
C ALA A 13 9.43 -9.94 4.06
N ALA A 14 9.01 -10.68 5.08
CA ALA A 14 7.84 -11.54 5.02
C ALA A 14 6.66 -10.68 4.51
N SER A 15 6.22 -10.94 3.28
CA SER A 15 5.03 -10.34 2.70
C SER A 15 3.81 -10.98 3.36
N SER A 16 3.53 -10.59 4.60
CA SER A 16 2.29 -10.97 5.26
C SER A 16 1.15 -10.19 4.63
N VAL A 17 0.46 -10.85 3.70
CA VAL A 17 -0.73 -10.32 3.02
C VAL A 17 -1.92 -10.42 3.96
N PHE A 18 -2.20 -9.35 4.69
CA PHE A 18 -3.38 -9.26 5.53
C PHE A 18 -4.56 -8.69 4.74
N ALA A 19 -5.63 -9.49 4.60
CA ALA A 19 -6.95 -8.89 4.43
C ALA A 19 -7.24 -8.06 5.68
N GLY A 20 -7.63 -6.80 5.52
CA GLY A 20 -7.72 -5.88 6.64
C GLY A 20 -8.10 -4.48 6.24
N GLU A 21 -8.36 -3.66 7.25
CA GLU A 21 -8.65 -2.24 7.08
C GLU A 21 -7.47 -1.41 7.56
N PHE A 22 -6.95 -0.56 6.68
CA PHE A 22 -5.84 0.34 6.95
C PHE A 22 -6.36 1.75 7.01
N THR A 23 -6.29 2.36 8.19
CA THR A 23 -6.71 3.74 8.39
C THR A 23 -5.49 4.63 8.54
N GLY A 24 -5.42 5.73 7.80
CA GLY A 24 -4.26 6.63 7.83
C GLY A 24 -4.32 7.72 6.75
N ARG A 25 -3.22 8.46 6.59
CA ARG A 25 -3.05 9.44 5.50
C ARG A 25 -2.25 8.83 4.36
N ILE A 26 -2.65 9.07 3.12
CA ILE A 26 -1.85 8.68 1.95
C ILE A 26 -0.69 9.69 1.81
N ILE A 27 0.54 9.20 1.91
CA ILE A 27 1.75 10.03 1.79
C ILE A 27 2.20 10.06 0.34
N THR A 28 2.28 8.89 -0.29
CA THR A 28 2.84 8.72 -1.63
C THR A 28 2.08 7.67 -2.41
N LEU A 29 2.04 7.89 -3.72
CA LEU A 29 1.35 7.10 -4.72
C LEU A 29 2.32 6.91 -5.89
N ASN A 30 2.80 5.69 -6.11
CA ASN A 30 3.76 5.36 -7.17
C ASN A 30 3.18 4.27 -8.08
N GLN A 31 2.98 4.60 -9.35
CA GLN A 31 2.49 3.66 -10.37
C GLN A 31 3.66 3.07 -11.16
N ASP A 32 3.62 1.77 -11.43
CA ASP A 32 4.56 1.07 -12.30
C ASP A 32 3.81 0.13 -13.27
N GLU A 33 4.56 -0.65 -14.06
CA GLU A 33 4.00 -1.58 -15.04
C GLU A 33 3.18 -2.70 -14.41
N GLU A 34 3.42 -3.03 -13.14
CA GLU A 34 2.76 -4.13 -12.45
C GLU A 34 1.52 -3.64 -11.65
N GLY A 35 1.50 -2.37 -11.23
CA GLY A 35 0.42 -1.86 -10.39
C GLY A 35 0.65 -0.49 -9.78
N MET A 36 0.07 -0.30 -8.60
CA MET A 36 0.09 0.93 -7.83
C MET A 36 0.53 0.67 -6.39
N LYS A 37 1.63 1.31 -5.98
CA LYS A 37 2.13 1.32 -4.61
C LYS A 37 1.52 2.51 -3.86
N VAL A 38 0.89 2.21 -2.73
CA VAL A 38 0.24 3.19 -1.85
C VAL A 38 0.97 3.19 -0.51
N ILE A 39 1.64 4.29 -0.19
CA ILE A 39 2.32 4.47 1.09
C ILE A 39 1.43 5.28 2.01
N MET A 40 1.07 4.70 3.15
CA MET A 40 0.19 5.31 4.14
C MET A 40 0.87 5.48 5.49
N GLN A 41 0.60 6.59 6.15
CA GLN A 41 0.96 6.80 7.56
C GLN A 41 -0.28 6.57 8.43
N GLN A 42 -0.28 5.54 9.29
CA GLN A 42 -1.45 5.18 10.10
C GLN A 42 -1.80 6.23 11.17
N SER A 43 -0.78 6.82 11.80
CA SER A 43 -0.92 7.92 12.76
C SER A 43 0.26 8.88 12.63
N LYS A 44 0.07 10.15 13.01
CA LYS A 44 1.15 11.16 13.01
C LYS A 44 2.35 10.74 13.86
N GLU A 45 2.11 9.89 14.86
CA GLU A 45 3.11 9.39 15.81
C GLU A 45 3.70 8.03 15.40
N SER A 46 3.11 7.35 14.40
CA SER A 46 3.67 6.11 13.88
C SER A 46 4.89 6.43 13.02
N SER A 47 6.04 5.89 13.42
CA SER A 47 7.29 5.91 12.67
C SER A 47 7.32 4.92 11.50
N SER A 48 6.33 4.03 11.41
CA SER A 48 6.29 2.95 10.43
C SER A 48 5.15 3.15 9.43
N PRO A 49 5.45 3.55 8.18
CA PRO A 49 4.44 3.62 7.15
C PRO A 49 4.01 2.22 6.71
N VAL A 50 2.77 2.11 6.26
CA VAL A 50 2.23 0.91 5.62
C VAL A 50 2.37 1.05 4.12
N LEU A 51 2.90 0.01 3.49
CA LEU A 51 2.89 -0.14 2.03
C LEU A 51 1.76 -1.07 1.64
N LEU A 52 0.81 -0.55 0.87
CA LEU A 52 -0.20 -1.35 0.19
C LEU A 52 0.14 -1.42 -1.30
N TYR A 53 -0.17 -2.56 -1.92
CA TYR A 53 0.02 -2.78 -3.33
C TYR A 53 -1.29 -3.14 -3.99
N LEU A 54 -1.60 -2.47 -5.09
CA LEU A 54 -2.75 -2.72 -5.94
C LEU A 54 -2.26 -3.22 -7.29
N ASP A 55 -2.62 -4.45 -7.62
CA ASP A 55 -2.27 -5.11 -8.88
C ASP A 55 -3.06 -4.52 -10.07
N ASN A 56 -2.38 -4.28 -11.21
CA ASN A 56 -2.99 -3.78 -12.44
C ASN A 56 -4.02 -4.74 -13.07
N LYS A 57 -4.01 -6.01 -12.66
CA LYS A 57 -4.98 -7.04 -13.07
C LYS A 57 -6.30 -6.95 -12.30
N SER A 58 -6.41 -6.06 -11.33
CA SER A 58 -7.68 -5.81 -10.64
C SER A 58 -8.72 -5.28 -11.62
N LYS A 59 -9.96 -5.78 -11.57
CA LYS A 59 -11.06 -5.35 -12.45
C LYS A 59 -11.33 -3.85 -12.36
N ASP A 60 -11.12 -3.27 -11.18
CA ASP A 60 -11.39 -1.87 -10.87
C ASP A 60 -10.11 -1.04 -10.75
N PHE A 61 -9.00 -1.48 -11.35
CA PHE A 61 -7.68 -0.87 -11.19
C PHE A 61 -7.67 0.64 -11.49
N THR A 62 -8.14 1.04 -12.67
CA THR A 62 -8.16 2.44 -13.12
C THR A 62 -8.98 3.31 -12.17
N GLN A 63 -10.20 2.89 -11.85
CA GLN A 63 -11.08 3.63 -10.94
C GLN A 63 -10.49 3.74 -9.52
N THR A 64 -9.84 2.67 -9.06
CA THR A 64 -9.20 2.66 -7.74
C THR A 64 -8.03 3.63 -7.69
N ILE A 65 -7.23 3.75 -8.75
CA ILE A 65 -6.16 4.75 -8.85
C ILE A 65 -6.71 6.17 -8.77
N GLU A 66 -7.78 6.48 -9.51
CA GLU A 66 -8.41 7.80 -9.48
C GLU A 66 -8.90 8.13 -8.08
N ASN A 67 -9.56 7.18 -7.41
CA ASN A 67 -10.01 7.34 -6.03
C ASN A 67 -8.83 7.54 -5.06
N LEU A 68 -7.71 6.83 -5.25
CA LEU A 68 -6.50 7.02 -4.44
C LEU A 68 -5.89 8.40 -4.65
N LYS A 69 -5.79 8.87 -5.90
CA LYS A 69 -5.26 10.21 -6.23
C LYS A 69 -6.12 11.30 -5.61
N ALA A 70 -7.44 11.22 -5.82
CA ALA A 70 -8.40 12.15 -5.23
C ALA A 70 -8.31 12.15 -3.69
N ALA A 71 -8.18 10.98 -3.07
CA ALA A 71 -8.07 10.88 -1.62
C ALA A 71 -6.72 11.38 -1.10
N LYS A 72 -5.62 11.22 -1.84
CA LYS A 72 -4.31 11.79 -1.47
C LYS A 72 -4.35 13.33 -1.45
N GLU A 73 -5.05 13.93 -2.42
CA GLU A 73 -5.13 15.38 -2.57
C GLU A 73 -6.12 16.03 -1.61
N ASN A 74 -7.26 15.37 -1.36
CA ASN A 74 -8.42 15.98 -0.70
C ASN A 74 -8.76 15.39 0.68
N ALA A 75 -8.05 14.36 1.15
CA ALA A 75 -8.34 13.75 2.44
C ALA A 75 -7.17 13.82 3.41
N ASP A 76 -7.45 14.28 4.62
CA ASP A 76 -6.53 14.19 5.75
C ASP A 76 -6.38 12.75 6.23
N LYS A 77 -7.44 11.95 6.09
CA LYS A 77 -7.51 10.56 6.57
C LYS A 77 -8.41 9.71 5.67
N VAL A 78 -7.94 8.52 5.36
CA VAL A 78 -8.64 7.51 4.57
C VAL A 78 -8.63 6.18 5.30
N LYS A 79 -9.64 5.36 5.02
CA LYS A 79 -9.69 3.94 5.37
C LYS A 79 -9.68 3.12 4.10
N ILE A 80 -8.68 2.26 3.96
CA ILE A 80 -8.50 1.37 2.81
C ILE A 80 -8.80 -0.05 3.28
N THR A 81 -9.84 -0.66 2.75
CA THR A 81 -10.15 -2.07 2.96
C THR A 81 -9.47 -2.89 1.87
N VAL A 82 -8.76 -3.92 2.29
CA VAL A 82 -8.01 -4.82 1.44
C VAL A 82 -8.51 -6.23 1.67
N THR A 83 -8.71 -6.99 0.59
CA THR A 83 -9.03 -8.42 0.67
C THR A 83 -7.92 -9.23 0.01
N ASN A 84 -7.76 -10.48 0.47
CA ASN A 84 -6.85 -11.44 -0.12
C ASN A 84 -7.67 -12.57 -0.77
N ASP A 85 -7.86 -12.47 -2.08
CA ASP A 85 -8.36 -13.56 -2.90
C ASP A 85 -7.32 -13.85 -4.00
N LYS A 86 -6.23 -14.52 -3.57
CA LYS A 86 -5.01 -14.87 -4.33
C LYS A 86 -4.04 -13.71 -4.63
N THR A 87 -4.53 -12.49 -4.72
CA THR A 87 -3.72 -11.25 -4.73
C THR A 87 -4.33 -10.23 -3.78
N THR A 88 -3.47 -9.39 -3.19
CA THR A 88 -3.88 -8.24 -2.37
C THR A 88 -4.69 -7.27 -3.23
N LYS A 89 -5.98 -7.11 -2.95
CA LYS A 89 -6.86 -6.20 -3.68
C LYS A 89 -7.38 -5.13 -2.74
N ILE A 90 -7.14 -3.86 -3.08
CA ILE A 90 -7.89 -2.75 -2.47
C ILE A 90 -9.33 -2.86 -2.96
N THR A 91 -10.27 -3.10 -2.06
CA THR A 91 -11.69 -3.29 -2.38
C THR A 91 -12.53 -2.08 -2.04
N LYS A 92 -12.05 -1.22 -1.14
CA LYS A 92 -12.77 -0.01 -0.74
C LYS A 92 -11.81 1.07 -0.25
N ILE A 93 -12.09 2.31 -0.62
CA ILE A 93 -11.43 3.51 -0.08
C ILE A 93 -12.53 4.39 0.47
N GLN A 94 -12.44 4.74 1.75
CA GLN A 94 -13.38 5.62 2.43
C GLN A 94 -12.64 6.84 2.97
N VAL A 95 -13.03 8.04 2.56
CA VAL A 95 -12.52 9.30 3.13
C VAL A 95 -13.16 9.51 4.51
N LEU A 96 -12.35 9.79 5.53
CA LEU A 96 -12.78 9.96 6.92
C LEU A 96 -12.63 11.40 7.44
N GLY A 97 -12.11 12.32 6.62
CA GLY A 97 -11.97 13.74 6.95
C GLY A 97 -11.46 14.53 5.73
N GLN A 98 -11.96 15.76 5.58
CA GLN A 98 -11.58 16.77 4.59
C GLN A 98 -10.98 17.98 5.30
#